data_AF-A0A9P3CJ24-F1
#
_entry.id   AF-A0A9P3CJ24-F1
#
_cell.length_a   1.000
_cell.length_b   1.000
_cell.length_c   1.000
_cell.angle_alpha   90.00
_cell.angle_beta   90.00
_cell.angle_gamma   90.00
#
_symmetry.space_group_name_H-M   'P 1'
#
loop_
_entity.id
_entity.type
_entity.pdbx_description
1 polymer ?
#
loop_
_entity_poly.entity_id
_entity_poly.type
_entity_poly.pdbx_seq_one_letter_code
_entity_poly.pdbx_strand_id
1 'polypeptide(L)'
;MFTMTATHLLGTCPNDVPLYQARENYWVWALREQRAAIVDLDNSNTDAVAYAALLISMNSLAMLQERSIEPYTPPIEWLEVGRGAFTVLPSPEAVPEGTGLRVLMDTTANIWQANATFDAEMQREFGAILNRDIPSQDVWDQETCESYETTLSYIGSFRRGVLAGEAADINLRWICMFPFMVPRKFVDFLVEGRPRALVTLAYFFAVVGLTDALQYLGNTGDRTTAKREIYAIRSVLSQEWQSLMQWPLNEIGGG
;
A
#
# COMPACT_ATOMS: atom_id res chain seq x y z
N MET A 1 -0.38 -3.44 -19.30
CA MET A 1 -1.72 -4.00 -19.56
C MET A 1 -1.75 -5.53 -19.52
N PHE A 2 -0.98 -6.24 -20.36
CA PHE A 2 -1.04 -7.72 -20.41
C PHE A 2 -0.81 -8.41 -19.07
N THR A 3 0.12 -7.92 -18.23
CA THR A 3 0.32 -8.47 -16.87
C THR A 3 -0.96 -8.37 -16.04
N MET A 4 -1.57 -7.19 -15.98
CA MET A 4 -2.80 -6.96 -15.22
C MET A 4 -3.96 -7.84 -15.72
N THR A 5 -4.08 -7.99 -17.04
CA THR A 5 -5.08 -8.88 -17.64
C THR A 5 -4.83 -10.33 -17.25
N ALA A 6 -3.58 -10.81 -17.31
CA ALA A 6 -3.23 -12.16 -16.91
C ALA A 6 -3.48 -12.38 -15.40
N THR A 7 -3.13 -11.43 -14.54
CA THR A 7 -3.44 -11.44 -13.10
C THR A 7 -4.94 -11.55 -12.86
N HIS A 8 -5.76 -10.76 -13.57
CA HIS A 8 -7.21 -10.84 -13.45
C HIS A 8 -7.76 -12.21 -13.90
N LEU A 9 -7.28 -12.75 -15.01
CA LEU A 9 -7.68 -14.07 -15.52
C LEU A 9 -7.26 -15.21 -14.58
N LEU A 10 -6.11 -15.10 -13.90
CA LEU A 10 -5.70 -16.08 -12.89
C LEU A 10 -6.64 -16.09 -11.68
N GLY A 11 -7.33 -14.99 -11.39
CA GLY A 11 -8.38 -14.95 -10.39
C GLY A 11 -9.55 -15.90 -10.68
N THR A 12 -9.84 -16.18 -11.96
CA THR A 12 -10.88 -17.14 -12.37
C THR A 12 -10.32 -18.52 -12.76
N CYS A 13 -9.05 -18.58 -13.17
CA CYS A 13 -8.35 -19.79 -13.59
C CYS A 13 -7.04 -20.01 -12.80
N PRO A 14 -7.08 -20.22 -11.47
CA PRO A 14 -5.88 -20.17 -10.62
C PRO A 14 -4.86 -21.29 -10.87
N ASN A 15 -5.26 -22.37 -11.55
CA ASN A 15 -4.40 -23.51 -11.86
C ASN A 15 -3.85 -23.50 -13.29
N ASP A 16 -4.07 -22.41 -14.06
CA ASP A 16 -3.57 -22.28 -15.42
C ASP A 16 -2.07 -21.92 -15.42
N VAL A 17 -1.23 -22.97 -15.45
CA VAL A 17 0.23 -22.85 -15.42
C VAL A 17 0.78 -22.01 -16.60
N PRO A 18 0.36 -22.22 -17.86
CA PRO A 18 0.77 -21.35 -18.97
C PRO A 18 0.42 -19.87 -18.73
N LEU A 19 -0.76 -19.57 -18.22
CA LEU A 19 -1.18 -18.19 -17.94
C LEU A 19 -0.35 -17.56 -16.82
N TYR A 20 -0.04 -18.32 -15.77
CA TYR A 20 0.87 -17.89 -14.70
C TYR A 20 2.25 -17.52 -15.27
N GLN A 21 2.83 -18.39 -16.09
CA GLN A 21 4.12 -18.13 -16.73
C GLN A 21 4.08 -16.90 -17.64
N ALA A 22 2.98 -16.72 -18.38
CA ALA A 22 2.78 -15.53 -19.21
C ALA A 22 2.72 -14.25 -18.36
N ARG A 23 1.99 -14.26 -17.23
CA ARG A 23 1.96 -13.12 -16.30
C ARG A 23 3.36 -12.77 -15.80
N GLU A 24 4.14 -13.75 -15.33
CA GLU A 24 5.49 -13.51 -14.82
C GLU A 24 6.40 -12.88 -15.89
N ASN A 25 6.32 -13.37 -17.14
CA ASN A 25 7.07 -12.79 -18.25
C ASN A 25 6.63 -11.35 -18.55
N TYR A 26 5.32 -11.09 -18.62
CA TYR A 26 4.79 -9.75 -18.84
C TYR A 26 5.14 -8.80 -17.69
N TRP A 27 5.18 -9.28 -16.45
CA TRP A 27 5.59 -8.49 -15.28
C TRP A 27 7.04 -8.01 -15.43
N VAL A 28 7.95 -8.95 -15.71
CA VAL A 28 9.37 -8.63 -15.93
C VAL A 28 9.56 -7.67 -17.11
N TRP A 29 8.83 -7.87 -18.21
CA TRP A 29 8.88 -6.95 -19.35
C TRP A 29 8.32 -5.57 -19.01
N ALA A 30 7.18 -5.49 -18.33
CA ALA A 30 6.58 -4.22 -17.93
C ALA A 30 7.56 -3.38 -17.08
N LEU A 31 8.22 -3.99 -16.10
CA LEU A 31 9.21 -3.29 -15.27
C LEU A 31 10.44 -2.84 -16.07
N ARG A 32 10.92 -3.65 -17.02
CA ARG A 32 12.06 -3.31 -17.88
C ARG A 32 11.74 -2.17 -18.84
N GLU A 33 10.61 -2.26 -19.54
CA GLU A 33 10.16 -1.23 -20.48
C GLU A 33 9.84 0.07 -19.76
N GLN A 34 9.22 0.02 -18.57
CA GLN A 34 9.00 1.19 -17.73
C GLN A 34 10.33 1.87 -17.40
N ARG A 35 11.32 1.10 -16.95
CA ARG A 35 12.66 1.63 -16.63
C ARG A 35 13.34 2.26 -17.84
N ALA A 36 13.23 1.63 -19.02
CA ALA A 36 13.80 2.16 -20.26
C ALA A 36 13.11 3.48 -20.67
N ALA A 37 11.78 3.54 -20.61
CA ALA A 37 11.01 4.72 -20.97
C ALA A 37 11.29 5.93 -20.06
N ILE A 38 11.62 5.69 -18.78
CA ILE A 38 11.99 6.74 -17.83
C ILE A 38 13.33 7.41 -18.20
N VAL A 39 14.27 6.68 -18.82
CA VAL A 39 15.59 7.23 -19.19
C VAL A 39 15.45 8.41 -20.15
N ASP A 40 14.49 8.31 -21.08
CA ASP A 40 14.20 9.32 -22.10
C ASP A 40 12.82 9.96 -21.86
N LEU A 41 12.49 10.29 -20.60
CA LEU A 41 11.21 10.88 -20.23
C LEU A 41 11.07 12.29 -20.82
N ASP A 42 10.02 12.51 -21.61
CA ASP A 42 9.67 13.81 -22.17
C ASP A 42 8.14 13.99 -22.29
N ASN A 43 7.70 15.14 -22.81
CA ASN A 43 6.28 15.45 -22.95
C ASN A 43 5.53 14.48 -23.89
N SER A 44 6.23 13.72 -24.74
CA SER A 44 5.61 12.79 -25.70
C SER A 44 5.29 11.42 -25.10
N ASN A 45 6.01 11.01 -24.05
CA ASN A 45 5.83 9.70 -23.40
C ASN A 45 5.37 9.77 -21.94
N THR A 46 5.34 10.96 -21.32
CA THR A 46 4.98 11.15 -19.90
C THR A 46 3.65 10.49 -19.52
N ASP A 47 2.58 10.68 -20.31
CA ASP A 47 1.28 10.07 -20.03
C ASP A 47 1.31 8.54 -20.08
N ALA A 48 2.06 7.97 -21.03
CA ALA A 48 2.21 6.53 -21.16
C ALA A 48 2.99 5.95 -19.98
N VAL A 49 4.08 6.61 -19.56
CA VAL A 49 4.89 6.22 -18.40
C VAL A 49 4.07 6.30 -17.11
N ALA A 50 3.26 7.35 -16.94
CA ALA A 50 2.37 7.51 -15.80
C ALA A 50 1.29 6.42 -15.73
N TYR A 51 0.66 6.15 -16.87
CA TYR A 51 -0.35 5.10 -16.95
C TYR A 51 0.24 3.71 -16.68
N ALA A 52 1.43 3.43 -17.23
CA ALA A 52 2.14 2.19 -16.96
C ALA A 52 2.54 2.05 -15.49
N ALA A 53 3.03 3.13 -14.85
CA ALA A 53 3.31 3.16 -13.42
C ALA A 53 2.08 2.82 -12.57
N LEU A 54 0.92 3.41 -12.88
CA LEU A 54 -0.34 3.09 -12.19
C LEU A 54 -0.71 1.61 -12.33
N LEU A 55 -0.63 1.06 -13.56
CA LEU A 55 -0.91 -0.35 -13.80
C LEU A 55 0.08 -1.27 -13.08
N ILE A 56 1.35 -0.89 -13.00
CA ILE A 56 2.39 -1.63 -12.27
C ILE A 56 2.05 -1.67 -10.77
N SER A 57 1.70 -0.52 -10.18
CA SER A 57 1.29 -0.41 -8.78
C SER A 57 0.03 -1.24 -8.48
N MET A 58 -1.00 -1.13 -9.33
CA MET A 58 -2.25 -1.90 -9.16
C MET A 58 -2.01 -3.41 -9.31
N ASN A 59 -1.18 -3.81 -10.27
CA ASN A 59 -0.83 -5.22 -10.46
C ASN A 59 -0.04 -5.78 -9.27
N SER A 60 0.93 -5.02 -8.76
CA SER A 60 1.68 -5.40 -7.56
C SER A 60 0.78 -5.57 -6.34
N LEU A 61 -0.18 -4.66 -6.15
CA LEU A 61 -1.20 -4.76 -5.11
C LEU A 61 -2.08 -6.00 -5.29
N ALA A 62 -2.52 -6.30 -6.51
CA ALA A 62 -3.32 -7.49 -6.82
C ALA A 62 -2.56 -8.79 -6.49
N MET A 63 -1.26 -8.85 -6.80
CA MET A 63 -0.39 -10.01 -6.55
C MET A 63 -0.21 -10.33 -5.05
N LEU A 64 -0.52 -9.41 -4.12
CA LEU A 64 -0.54 -9.72 -2.69
C LEU A 64 -1.50 -10.87 -2.34
N GLN A 65 -2.55 -11.08 -3.15
CA GLN A 65 -3.49 -12.18 -2.95
C GLN A 65 -2.86 -13.57 -3.11
N GLU A 66 -1.77 -13.66 -3.89
CA GLU A 66 -1.14 -14.94 -4.23
C GLU A 66 0.18 -15.18 -3.49
N ARG A 67 0.74 -14.14 -2.85
CA ARG A 67 2.04 -14.26 -2.19
C ARG A 67 2.01 -15.31 -1.07
N SER A 68 3.15 -15.96 -0.83
CA SER A 68 3.30 -16.80 0.36
C SER A 68 3.28 -15.95 1.62
N ILE A 69 2.56 -16.43 2.64
CA ILE A 69 2.43 -15.80 3.96
C ILE A 69 3.23 -16.56 5.02
N GLU A 70 3.71 -17.77 4.71
CA GLU A 70 4.45 -18.62 5.65
C GLU A 70 5.82 -19.02 5.06
N PRO A 71 6.94 -18.74 5.75
CA PRO A 71 7.05 -17.88 6.94
C PRO A 71 6.67 -16.42 6.61
N TYR A 72 6.12 -15.70 7.60
CA TYR A 72 5.68 -14.33 7.36
C TYR A 72 6.86 -13.39 7.12
N THR A 73 6.77 -12.67 6.01
CA THR A 73 7.62 -11.51 5.68
C THR A 73 6.69 -10.37 5.27
N PRO A 74 6.95 -9.10 5.63
CA PRO A 74 6.13 -8.00 5.15
C PRO A 74 6.13 -7.91 3.61
N PRO A 75 5.08 -7.33 2.99
CA PRO A 75 4.96 -7.19 1.55
C PRO A 75 5.88 -6.07 1.00
N ILE A 76 7.19 -6.21 1.22
CA ILE A 76 8.21 -5.21 0.86
C ILE A 76 8.23 -4.96 -0.65
N GLU A 77 8.11 -6.00 -1.48
CA GLU A 77 8.09 -5.84 -2.94
C GLU A 77 7.00 -4.88 -3.40
N TRP A 78 5.79 -4.98 -2.83
CA TRP A 78 4.69 -4.06 -3.13
C TRP A 78 4.98 -2.63 -2.68
N LEU A 79 5.57 -2.46 -1.49
CA LEU A 79 5.97 -1.14 -0.99
C LEU A 79 7.06 -0.48 -1.87
N GLU A 80 8.04 -1.26 -2.32
CA GLU A 80 9.13 -0.78 -3.17
C GLU A 80 8.65 -0.46 -4.59
N VAL A 81 7.87 -1.36 -5.19
CA VAL A 81 7.30 -1.16 -6.53
C VAL A 81 6.38 0.06 -6.55
N GLY A 82 5.49 0.19 -5.56
CA GLY A 82 4.58 1.33 -5.47
C GLY A 82 5.35 2.65 -5.30
N ARG A 83 6.36 2.70 -4.44
CA ARG A 83 7.22 3.89 -4.28
C ARG A 83 7.92 4.26 -5.58
N GLY A 84 8.56 3.29 -6.23
CA GLY A 84 9.30 3.50 -7.48
C GLY A 84 8.40 3.96 -8.63
N ALA A 85 7.18 3.43 -8.72
CA ALA A 85 6.22 3.77 -9.75
C ALA A 85 5.79 5.24 -9.71
N PHE A 86 5.64 5.83 -8.52
CA PHE A 86 5.22 7.23 -8.39
C PHE A 86 6.39 8.24 -8.32
N THR A 87 7.58 7.81 -7.87
CA THR A 87 8.77 8.69 -7.76
C THR A 87 9.29 9.16 -9.12
N VAL A 88 8.99 8.42 -10.19
CA VAL A 88 9.44 8.73 -11.55
C VAL A 88 8.56 9.77 -12.25
N LEU A 89 7.42 10.15 -11.64
CA LEU A 89 6.52 11.13 -12.22
C LEU A 89 7.07 12.55 -12.02
N PRO A 90 6.92 13.43 -13.02
CA PRO A 90 7.29 14.84 -12.87
C PRO A 90 6.51 15.52 -11.74
N SER A 91 7.01 16.65 -11.24
CA SER A 91 6.27 17.43 -10.26
C SER A 91 4.96 17.96 -10.87
N PRO A 92 3.91 18.16 -10.07
CA PRO A 92 2.63 18.68 -10.55
C PRO A 92 2.75 19.97 -11.34
N GLU A 93 3.65 20.87 -10.98
CA GLU A 93 3.86 22.15 -11.68
C GLU A 93 4.47 21.97 -13.07
N ALA A 94 5.17 20.87 -13.31
CA ALA A 94 5.82 20.56 -14.58
C ALA A 94 4.91 19.79 -15.56
N VAL A 95 3.74 19.33 -15.12
CA VAL A 95 2.79 18.58 -15.97
C VAL A 95 1.90 19.54 -16.76
N PRO A 96 1.87 19.47 -18.09
CA PRO A 96 1.00 20.31 -18.91
C PRO A 96 -0.50 20.06 -18.66
N GLU A 97 -1.29 21.13 -18.73
CA GLU A 97 -2.75 21.05 -18.68
C GLU A 97 -3.32 20.18 -19.80
N GLY A 98 -4.42 19.47 -19.50
CA GLY A 98 -5.13 18.62 -20.47
C GLY A 98 -4.48 17.26 -20.76
N THR A 99 -3.36 16.93 -20.10
CA THR A 99 -2.75 15.59 -20.15
C THR A 99 -3.49 14.60 -19.25
N GLY A 100 -3.35 13.30 -19.55
CA GLY A 100 -3.92 12.24 -18.71
C GLY A 100 -3.30 12.23 -17.31
N LEU A 101 -1.99 12.50 -17.21
CA LEU A 101 -1.30 12.62 -15.92
C LEU A 101 -1.82 13.80 -15.10
N ARG A 102 -2.11 14.96 -15.70
CA ARG A 102 -2.72 16.09 -14.97
C ARG A 102 -4.04 15.69 -14.34
N VAL A 103 -4.91 15.01 -15.09
CA VAL A 103 -6.20 14.51 -14.56
C VAL A 103 -5.99 13.54 -13.39
N LEU A 104 -5.02 12.63 -13.50
CA LEU A 104 -4.68 11.72 -12.40
C LEU A 104 -4.20 12.49 -11.15
N MET A 105 -3.33 13.47 -11.32
CA MET A 105 -2.81 14.29 -10.23
C MET A 105 -3.92 15.09 -9.55
N ASP A 106 -4.81 15.71 -10.32
CA ASP A 106 -5.91 16.53 -9.78
C ASP A 106 -6.91 15.67 -9.00
N THR A 107 -7.25 14.49 -9.54
CA THR A 107 -8.20 13.56 -8.91
C THR A 107 -7.64 12.80 -7.71
N THR A 108 -6.34 12.93 -7.44
CA THR A 108 -5.64 12.36 -6.28
C THR A 108 -5.05 13.42 -5.36
N ALA A 109 -5.17 14.71 -5.70
CA ALA A 109 -4.56 15.82 -4.97
C ALA A 109 -4.93 15.83 -3.48
N ASN A 110 -6.19 15.56 -3.16
CA ASN A 110 -6.66 15.46 -1.79
C ASN A 110 -5.96 14.36 -0.97
N ILE A 111 -5.38 13.36 -1.61
CA ILE A 111 -4.69 12.23 -0.96
C ILE A 111 -3.22 12.56 -0.73
N TRP A 112 -2.48 12.99 -1.77
CA TRP A 112 -1.03 13.21 -1.67
C TRP A 112 -0.66 14.63 -1.18
N GLN A 113 -1.55 15.62 -1.35
CA GLN A 113 -1.41 16.95 -0.73
C GLN A 113 -2.06 17.01 0.66
N ALA A 114 -2.61 15.90 1.15
CA ALA A 114 -2.94 15.79 2.56
C ALA A 114 -1.64 15.96 3.34
N ASN A 115 -1.38 17.18 3.82
CA ASN A 115 -0.39 17.47 4.85
C ASN A 115 -0.92 16.85 6.15
N ALA A 116 -1.02 15.53 6.17
CA ALA A 116 -1.61 14.76 7.24
C ALA A 116 -0.73 14.94 8.46
N THR A 117 -1.21 15.75 9.40
CA THR A 117 -0.55 15.96 10.69
C THR A 117 -1.08 14.95 11.67
N PHE A 118 -0.21 14.47 12.57
CA PHE A 118 -0.62 13.56 13.63
C PHE A 118 -1.35 14.36 14.70
N ASP A 119 -2.67 14.47 14.53
CA ASP A 119 -3.51 15.33 15.34
C ASP A 119 -4.01 14.65 16.63
N ALA A 120 -4.74 15.40 17.47
CA ALA A 120 -5.22 14.93 18.76
C ALA A 120 -6.22 13.75 18.66
N GLU A 121 -6.93 13.62 17.54
CA GLU A 121 -7.82 12.47 17.32
C GLU A 121 -7.00 11.24 16.93
N MET A 122 -6.05 11.38 16.02
CA MET A 122 -5.10 10.30 15.68
C MET A 122 -4.29 9.85 16.91
N GLN A 123 -3.90 10.78 17.79
CA GLN A 123 -3.27 10.46 19.07
C GLN A 123 -4.17 9.59 19.96
N ARG A 124 -5.48 9.83 19.99
CA ARG A 124 -6.42 8.99 20.76
C ARG A 124 -6.58 7.60 20.15
N GLU A 125 -6.60 7.51 18.82
CA GLU A 125 -6.83 6.25 18.10
C GLU A 125 -5.57 5.37 18.00
N PHE A 126 -4.43 5.99 17.71
CA PHE A 126 -3.18 5.30 17.38
C PHE A 126 -2.05 5.56 18.38
N GLY A 127 -2.22 6.47 19.34
CA GLY A 127 -1.15 6.85 20.27
C GLY A 127 -0.59 5.69 21.10
N ALA A 128 -1.38 4.63 21.33
CA ALA A 128 -0.89 3.41 21.97
C ALA A 128 0.22 2.71 21.15
N ILE A 129 0.20 2.81 19.83
CA ILE A 129 1.26 2.31 18.93
C ILE A 129 2.55 3.12 19.11
N LEU A 130 2.49 4.36 19.61
CA LEU A 130 3.66 5.21 19.88
C LEU A 130 4.16 5.08 21.32
N ASN A 131 3.58 4.18 22.12
CA ASN A 131 4.01 3.98 23.50
C ASN A 131 5.44 3.44 23.56
N ARG A 132 6.34 4.23 24.16
CA ARG A 132 7.77 3.96 24.28
C ARG A 132 8.12 2.89 25.32
N ASP A 133 7.18 2.60 26.24
CA ASP A 133 7.37 1.62 27.31
C ASP A 133 7.25 0.18 26.82
N ILE A 134 6.68 -0.03 25.63
CA ILE A 134 6.59 -1.36 25.01
C ILE A 134 7.98 -1.75 24.49
N PRO A 135 8.53 -2.91 24.92
CA PRO A 135 9.85 -3.37 24.46
C PRO A 135 9.95 -3.43 22.94
N SER A 136 10.89 -2.67 22.38
CA SER A 136 11.15 -2.58 20.95
C SER A 136 12.63 -2.38 20.68
N GLN A 137 13.03 -2.63 19.43
CA GLN A 137 14.36 -2.30 18.89
C GLN A 137 14.46 -0.82 18.45
N ASP A 138 13.37 -0.06 18.56
CA ASP A 138 13.33 1.35 18.14
C ASP A 138 14.22 2.24 19.01
N VAL A 139 15.09 3.00 18.34
CA VAL A 139 15.76 4.17 18.93
C VAL A 139 14.87 5.38 18.69
N TRP A 140 14.40 6.04 19.75
CA TRP A 140 13.49 7.18 19.66
C TRP A 140 14.22 8.48 19.30
N ASP A 141 14.82 8.52 18.12
CA ASP A 141 15.30 9.75 17.49
C ASP A 141 14.18 10.47 16.72
N GLN A 142 14.49 11.68 16.23
CA GLN A 142 13.54 12.50 15.49
C GLN A 142 13.00 11.79 14.25
N GLU A 143 13.89 11.14 13.47
CA GLU A 143 13.53 10.45 12.23
C GLU A 143 12.58 9.28 12.48
N THR A 144 12.79 8.52 13.56
CA THR A 144 11.93 7.40 13.96
C THR A 144 10.56 7.91 14.41
N CYS A 145 10.50 8.99 15.19
CA CYS A 145 9.24 9.62 15.58
C CYS A 145 8.45 10.08 14.35
N GLU A 146 9.09 10.89 13.49
CA GLU A 146 8.49 11.42 12.27
C GLU A 146 8.03 10.28 11.34
N SER A 147 8.79 9.19 11.24
CA SER A 147 8.43 8.06 10.38
C SER A 147 7.14 7.37 10.80
N TYR A 148 6.99 7.09 12.10
CA TYR A 148 5.77 6.47 12.62
C TYR A 148 4.59 7.44 12.61
N GLU A 149 4.77 8.68 13.06
CA GLU A 149 3.72 9.70 13.07
C GLU A 149 3.20 9.98 11.66
N THR A 150 4.09 10.22 10.68
CA THR A 150 3.70 10.43 9.28
C THR A 150 2.90 9.24 8.73
N THR A 151 3.38 8.00 8.97
CA THR A 151 2.70 6.80 8.50
C THR A 151 1.30 6.66 9.12
N LEU A 152 1.20 6.85 10.44
CA LEU A 152 -0.08 6.79 11.13
C LEU A 152 -1.02 7.94 10.71
N SER A 153 -0.49 9.11 10.37
CA SER A 153 -1.28 10.21 9.83
C SER A 153 -1.94 9.87 8.50
N TYR A 154 -1.24 9.17 7.62
CA TYR A 154 -1.85 8.67 6.38
C TYR A 154 -2.88 7.56 6.64
N ILE A 155 -2.60 6.63 7.55
CA ILE A 155 -3.56 5.60 7.95
C ILE A 155 -4.83 6.23 8.54
N GLY A 156 -4.68 7.22 9.42
CA GLY A 156 -5.79 7.95 10.02
C GLY A 156 -6.61 8.74 9.01
N SER A 157 -5.94 9.41 8.06
CA SER A 157 -6.61 10.15 6.99
C SER A 157 -7.41 9.21 6.07
N PHE A 158 -6.81 8.08 5.69
CA PHE A 158 -7.49 7.04 4.93
C PHE A 158 -8.71 6.50 5.70
N ARG A 159 -8.55 6.21 6.99
CA ARG A 159 -9.66 5.74 7.84
C ARG A 159 -10.80 6.75 7.90
N ARG A 160 -10.50 8.03 8.05
CA ARG A 160 -11.52 9.10 8.03
C ARG A 160 -12.27 9.13 6.70
N GLY A 161 -11.56 9.03 5.58
CA GLY A 161 -12.17 8.96 4.25
C GLY A 161 -13.13 7.78 4.11
N VAL A 162 -12.70 6.59 4.52
CA VAL A 162 -13.54 5.39 4.52
C VAL A 162 -14.78 5.57 5.40
N LEU A 163 -14.62 6.07 6.63
CA LEU A 163 -15.74 6.29 7.56
C LEU A 163 -16.69 7.42 7.12
N ALA A 164 -16.20 8.38 6.34
CA ALA A 164 -17.03 9.41 5.71
C ALA A 164 -17.82 8.90 4.49
N GLY A 165 -17.63 7.62 4.11
CA GLY A 165 -18.32 7.00 2.98
C GLY A 165 -17.69 7.34 1.63
N GLU A 166 -16.37 7.58 1.57
CA GLU A 166 -15.66 7.73 0.30
C GLU A 166 -15.88 6.51 -0.60
N ALA A 167 -16.06 6.77 -1.90
CA ALA A 167 -16.31 5.72 -2.88
C ALA A 167 -15.12 4.76 -2.99
N ALA A 168 -15.41 3.49 -3.30
CA ALA A 168 -14.41 2.43 -3.31
C ALA A 168 -13.25 2.68 -4.30
N ASP A 169 -13.47 3.42 -5.40
CA ASP A 169 -12.42 3.81 -6.34
C ASP A 169 -11.46 4.86 -5.76
N ILE A 170 -11.96 5.77 -4.90
CA ILE A 170 -11.12 6.73 -4.15
C ILE A 170 -10.30 5.98 -3.10
N ASN A 171 -10.94 5.07 -2.37
CA ASN A 171 -10.24 4.23 -1.39
C ASN A 171 -9.16 3.36 -2.06
N LEU A 172 -9.39 2.85 -3.27
CA LEU A 172 -8.37 2.12 -4.02
C LEU A 172 -7.14 2.99 -4.33
N ARG A 173 -7.33 4.29 -4.59
CA ARG A 173 -6.22 5.24 -4.82
C ARG A 173 -5.40 5.43 -3.55
N TRP A 174 -6.03 5.54 -2.37
CA TRP A 174 -5.32 5.56 -1.08
C TRP A 174 -4.40 4.34 -0.93
N ILE A 175 -4.92 3.15 -1.20
CA ILE A 175 -4.17 1.90 -1.09
C ILE A 175 -3.01 1.84 -2.08
N CYS A 176 -3.24 2.27 -3.32
CA CYS A 176 -2.19 2.29 -4.36
C CYS A 176 -1.08 3.31 -4.07
N MET A 177 -1.42 4.46 -3.48
CA MET A 177 -0.45 5.53 -3.19
C MET A 177 0.24 5.38 -1.84
N PHE A 178 -0.30 4.60 -0.90
CA PHE A 178 0.29 4.38 0.42
C PHE A 178 1.80 4.03 0.37
N PRO A 179 2.28 3.11 -0.49
CA PRO A 179 3.72 2.85 -0.68
C PRO A 179 4.59 4.09 -0.95
N PHE A 180 4.05 5.04 -1.72
CA PHE A 180 4.72 6.28 -2.08
C PHE A 180 4.68 7.30 -0.94
N MET A 181 3.55 7.37 -0.22
CA MET A 181 3.29 8.36 0.83
C MET A 181 4.07 8.07 2.11
N VAL A 182 4.27 6.80 2.48
CA VAL A 182 4.99 6.47 3.73
C VAL A 182 6.49 6.78 3.62
N PRO A 183 7.15 7.23 4.70
CA PRO A 183 8.59 7.48 4.70
C PRO A 183 9.41 6.23 4.36
N ARG A 184 10.55 6.40 3.67
CA ARG A 184 11.47 5.29 3.34
C ARG A 184 11.88 4.51 4.59
N LYS A 185 12.19 5.25 5.65
CA LYS A 185 12.64 4.72 6.93
C LYS A 185 11.60 3.79 7.59
N PHE A 186 10.31 4.04 7.40
CA PHE A 186 9.25 3.12 7.85
C PHE A 186 9.31 1.77 7.11
N VAL A 187 9.61 1.78 5.81
CA VAL A 187 9.81 0.54 5.04
C VAL A 187 11.04 -0.21 5.54
N ASP A 188 12.13 0.50 5.86
CA ASP A 188 13.33 -0.13 6.44
C ASP A 188 13.01 -0.79 7.80
N PHE A 189 12.16 -0.18 8.64
CA PHE A 189 11.69 -0.81 9.88
C PHE A 189 10.88 -2.10 9.64
N LEU A 190 10.11 -2.18 8.56
CA LEU A 190 9.43 -3.40 8.16
C LEU A 190 10.42 -4.48 7.68
N VAL A 191 11.44 -4.09 6.90
CA VAL A 191 12.51 -5.02 6.47
C VAL A 191 13.24 -5.60 7.68
N GLU A 192 13.50 -4.78 8.69
CA GLU A 192 14.10 -5.20 9.97
C GLU A 192 13.14 -6.05 10.84
N GLY A 193 11.87 -6.17 10.47
CA GLY A 193 10.87 -6.93 11.21
C GLY A 193 10.51 -6.31 12.56
N ARG A 194 10.63 -4.97 12.70
CA ARG A 194 10.36 -4.29 13.96
C ARG A 194 8.89 -4.47 14.35
N PRO A 195 8.58 -4.97 15.56
CA PRO A 195 7.21 -5.23 15.99
C PRO A 195 6.26 -4.03 15.85
N ARG A 196 6.72 -2.82 16.18
CA ARG A 196 5.93 -1.59 16.04
C ARG A 196 5.54 -1.30 14.60
N ALA A 197 6.48 -1.42 13.66
CA ALA A 197 6.22 -1.23 12.24
C ALA A 197 5.24 -2.28 11.71
N LEU A 198 5.38 -3.55 12.14
CA LEU A 198 4.44 -4.60 11.80
C LEU A 198 3.02 -4.29 12.31
N VAL A 199 2.88 -3.82 13.54
CA VAL A 199 1.58 -3.38 14.09
C VAL A 199 1.02 -2.20 13.30
N THR A 200 1.83 -1.18 12.99
CA THR A 200 1.40 -0.05 12.13
C THR A 200 0.90 -0.54 10.77
N LEU A 201 1.58 -1.51 10.15
CA LEU A 201 1.14 -2.11 8.88
C LEU A 201 -0.16 -2.91 9.04
N ALA A 202 -0.36 -3.62 10.15
CA ALA A 202 -1.62 -4.29 10.44
C ALA A 202 -2.78 -3.30 10.57
N TYR A 203 -2.54 -2.12 11.16
CA TYR A 203 -3.53 -1.04 11.22
C TYR A 203 -3.90 -0.52 9.83
N PHE A 204 -2.93 -0.36 8.93
CA PHE A 204 -3.22 -0.05 7.53
C PHE A 204 -4.14 -1.10 6.89
N PHE A 205 -3.79 -2.39 7.01
CA PHE A 205 -4.63 -3.46 6.47
C PHE A 205 -6.01 -3.55 7.11
N ALA A 206 -6.16 -3.14 8.38
CA ALA A 206 -7.46 -3.11 9.04
C ALA A 206 -8.35 -2.04 8.41
N VAL A 207 -7.80 -0.87 8.10
CA VAL A 207 -8.54 0.17 7.34
C VAL A 207 -8.88 -0.30 5.93
N VAL A 208 -7.97 -1.03 5.26
CA VAL A 208 -8.28 -1.69 3.98
C VAL A 208 -9.46 -2.65 4.10
N GLY A 209 -9.58 -3.37 5.23
CA GLY A 209 -10.69 -4.26 5.52
C GLY A 209 -12.04 -3.58 5.70
N LEU A 210 -12.07 -2.25 5.95
CA LEU A 210 -13.29 -1.45 6.10
C LEU A 210 -13.93 -1.04 4.77
N THR A 211 -13.31 -1.36 3.64
CA THR A 211 -13.78 -0.93 2.31
C THR A 211 -13.71 -2.05 1.28
N ASP A 212 -14.63 -1.99 0.32
CA ASP A 212 -14.68 -2.91 -0.81
C ASP A 212 -13.69 -2.58 -1.95
N ALA A 213 -12.77 -1.63 -1.73
CA ALA A 213 -11.82 -1.15 -2.73
C ALA A 213 -11.01 -2.28 -3.41
N LEU A 214 -10.62 -3.32 -2.65
CA LEU A 214 -9.86 -4.42 -3.22
C LEU A 214 -10.71 -5.43 -4.02
N GLN A 215 -12.04 -5.36 -3.95
CA GLN A 215 -12.91 -6.21 -4.78
C GLN A 215 -12.70 -5.93 -6.28
N TYR A 216 -12.34 -4.70 -6.66
CA TYR A 216 -11.93 -4.36 -8.04
C TYR A 216 -10.74 -5.18 -8.55
N LEU A 217 -9.93 -5.72 -7.63
CA LEU A 217 -8.77 -6.55 -7.91
C LEU A 217 -9.02 -8.04 -7.67
N GLY A 218 -10.28 -8.45 -7.50
CA GLY A 218 -10.67 -9.84 -7.24
C GLY A 218 -10.54 -10.27 -5.78
N ASN A 219 -10.20 -9.35 -4.88
CA ASN A 219 -10.03 -9.62 -3.45
C ASN A 219 -11.39 -9.78 -2.76
N THR A 220 -11.96 -10.97 -2.87
CA THR A 220 -13.33 -11.27 -2.44
C THR A 220 -13.36 -12.52 -1.55
N GLY A 221 -14.47 -12.70 -0.83
CA GLY A 221 -14.68 -13.84 0.06
C GLY A 221 -13.95 -13.76 1.39
N ASP A 222 -13.72 -14.92 2.01
CA ASP A 222 -13.27 -14.98 3.41
C ASP A 222 -11.76 -14.81 3.60
N ARG A 223 -10.97 -14.94 2.52
CA ARG A 223 -9.50 -14.97 2.59
C ARG A 223 -8.85 -13.74 1.96
N THR A 224 -9.36 -12.56 2.31
CA THR A 224 -8.87 -11.29 1.76
C THR A 224 -7.41 -11.02 2.13
N THR A 225 -6.73 -10.17 1.35
CA THR A 225 -5.35 -9.74 1.65
C THR A 225 -5.26 -9.14 3.06
N ALA A 226 -6.19 -8.24 3.42
CA ALA A 226 -6.23 -7.64 4.76
C ALA A 226 -6.28 -8.70 5.87
N LYS A 227 -7.20 -9.67 5.76
CA LYS A 227 -7.32 -10.77 6.72
C LYS A 227 -6.02 -11.57 6.84
N ARG A 228 -5.47 -12.00 5.70
CA ARG A 228 -4.25 -12.83 5.64
C ARG A 228 -3.05 -12.12 6.28
N GLU A 229 -2.83 -10.85 5.96
CA GLU A 229 -1.70 -10.07 6.48
C GLU A 229 -1.85 -9.83 7.98
N ILE A 230 -3.04 -9.43 8.48
CA ILE A 230 -3.25 -9.17 9.91
C ILE A 230 -3.05 -10.44 10.76
N TYR A 231 -3.60 -11.59 10.34
CA TYR A 231 -3.41 -12.84 11.08
C TYR A 231 -1.94 -13.27 11.10
N ALA A 232 -1.21 -13.08 10.01
CA ALA A 232 0.19 -13.45 9.91
C ALA A 232 1.11 -12.50 10.68
N ILE A 233 0.82 -11.19 10.68
CA ILE A 233 1.50 -10.23 11.55
C ILE A 233 1.31 -10.63 13.01
N ARG A 234 0.07 -10.91 13.41
CA ARG A 234 -0.25 -11.34 14.77
C ARG A 234 0.56 -12.57 15.20
N SER A 235 0.74 -13.55 14.31
CA SER A 235 1.38 -14.83 14.66
C SER A 235 2.89 -14.71 14.92
N VAL A 236 3.55 -13.67 14.40
CA VAL A 236 4.99 -13.44 14.61
C VAL A 236 5.32 -12.44 15.71
N LEU A 237 4.33 -11.69 16.21
CA LEU A 237 4.52 -10.70 17.26
C LEU A 237 4.63 -11.34 18.65
N SER A 238 5.53 -10.82 19.49
CA SER A 238 5.64 -11.23 20.89
C SER A 238 4.44 -10.76 21.72
N GLN A 239 4.31 -11.32 22.93
CA GLN A 239 3.12 -11.17 23.79
C GLN A 239 2.80 -9.70 24.13
N GLU A 240 3.81 -8.85 24.26
CA GLU A 240 3.70 -7.44 24.62
C GLU A 240 2.95 -6.61 23.57
N TRP A 241 2.96 -7.07 22.30
CA TRP A 241 2.34 -6.38 21.17
C TRP A 241 0.93 -6.88 20.87
N GLN A 242 0.51 -8.02 21.45
CA GLN A 242 -0.76 -8.67 21.12
C GLN A 242 -1.98 -7.80 21.47
N SER A 243 -1.91 -6.96 22.51
CA SER A 243 -2.99 -6.05 22.87
C SER A 243 -3.28 -5.01 21.78
N LEU A 244 -2.24 -4.53 21.09
CA LEU A 244 -2.38 -3.59 19.98
C LEU A 244 -2.99 -4.25 18.73
N MET A 245 -2.90 -5.58 18.60
CA MET A 245 -3.53 -6.31 17.50
C MET A 245 -5.04 -6.50 17.68
N GLN A 246 -5.62 -6.19 18.85
CA GLN A 246 -7.04 -6.39 19.11
C GLN A 246 -7.93 -5.57 18.15
N TRP A 247 -7.59 -4.31 17.91
CA TRP A 247 -8.36 -3.47 16.99
C TRP A 247 -8.29 -3.99 15.55
N PRO A 248 -7.11 -4.22 14.94
CA PRO A 248 -7.02 -4.82 13.61
C PRO A 248 -7.80 -6.12 13.45
N LEU A 249 -7.76 -7.00 14.46
CA LEU A 249 -8.47 -8.28 14.43
C LEU A 249 -10.00 -8.12 14.49
N ASN A 250 -10.49 -7.14 15.24
CA ASN A 250 -11.93 -6.88 15.34
C ASN A 250 -12.49 -6.39 14.00
N GLU A 251 -11.78 -5.48 13.32
CA GLU A 251 -12.24 -4.90 12.05
C GLU A 251 -12.34 -5.94 10.92
N ILE A 252 -11.50 -6.98 10.95
CA ILE A 252 -11.59 -8.06 9.96
C ILE A 252 -12.41 -9.28 10.43
N GLY A 253 -12.66 -9.39 11.73
CA GLY A 253 -13.36 -10.52 12.35
C GLY A 253 -14.85 -10.31 12.56
N GLY A 254 -15.33 -9.06 12.48
CA GLY A 254 -16.74 -8.68 12.59
C GLY A 254 -17.50 -8.78 11.27
N GLY A 255 -17.68 -10.01 10.77
CA GLY A 255 -18.66 -10.36 9.74
C GLY A 255 -19.69 -11.33 10.30
#